data_AF-A0AAP5BDL0-F1
#
_entry.id   AF-A0AAP5BDL0-F1
#
_cell.length_a   1.000
_cell.length_b   1.000
_cell.length_c   1.000
_cell.angle_alpha   90.00
_cell.angle_beta   90.00
_cell.angle_gamma   90.00
#
_symmetry.space_group_name_H-M   'P 1'
#
loop_
_entity.id
_entity.type
_entity.pdbx_description
1 polymer ?
#
loop_
_entity_poly.entity_id
_entity_poly.type
_entity_poly.pdbx_seq_one_letter_code
_entity_poly.pdbx_strand_id
1 'polypeptide(L)'
;MKNARPQQVETSAKDTFHSTAGILPTRRNTVLAGVLAELLEGHTLTSMDAVFKQYANRAATVIHCLEARYAWNIERRDIATAVNDGRVVWVTAYWMTIHVREAAFKAGARAWIQKATSAANKRRKSASHAKSRAAKRNLLRADPRQLDLFDAFTVEG
;
A
#
# COMPACT_ATOMS: atom_id res chain seq x y z
N MET A 1 41.66 -24.85 -39.81
CA MET A 1 41.46 -24.68 -38.35
C MET A 1 39.99 -24.92 -38.07
N LYS A 2 39.65 -26.09 -37.52
CA LYS A 2 38.28 -26.50 -37.17
C LYS A 2 38.13 -26.44 -35.64
N ASN A 3 36.90 -26.14 -35.19
CA ASN A 3 36.32 -26.34 -33.86
C ASN A 3 36.20 -25.10 -32.97
N ALA A 4 35.17 -24.27 -33.21
CA ALA A 4 34.49 -23.56 -32.13
C ALA A 4 33.34 -24.44 -31.62
N ARG A 5 33.30 -24.73 -30.31
CA ARG A 5 32.16 -25.43 -29.68
C ARG A 5 30.89 -24.58 -29.84
N PRO A 6 29.74 -25.16 -30.21
CA PRO A 6 28.48 -24.46 -30.10
C PRO A 6 28.21 -24.18 -28.61
N GLN A 7 28.15 -22.91 -28.25
CA GLN A 7 27.71 -22.46 -26.94
C GLN A 7 26.22 -22.79 -26.82
N GLN A 8 25.86 -23.67 -25.88
CA GLN A 8 24.47 -23.81 -25.46
C GLN A 8 24.06 -22.46 -24.86
N VAL A 9 23.15 -21.78 -25.54
CA VAL A 9 22.42 -20.65 -24.97
C VAL A 9 21.53 -21.29 -23.90
N GLU A 10 21.95 -21.20 -22.64
CA GLU A 10 21.07 -21.47 -21.52
C GLU A 10 19.94 -20.47 -21.61
N THR A 11 18.77 -20.94 -22.04
CA THR A 11 17.53 -20.18 -21.98
C THR A 11 17.28 -19.89 -20.51
N SER A 12 17.73 -18.70 -20.06
CA SER A 12 17.44 -18.15 -18.74
C SER A 12 15.95 -18.35 -18.46
N ALA A 13 15.66 -19.02 -17.35
CA ALA A 13 14.36 -19.38 -16.76
C ALA A 13 13.11 -19.11 -17.62
N LYS A 14 12.26 -20.14 -17.78
CA LYS A 14 10.86 -19.93 -18.22
C LYS A 14 10.22 -18.88 -17.32
N ASP A 15 10.13 -17.64 -17.79
CA ASP A 15 9.39 -16.57 -17.13
C ASP A 15 7.90 -16.94 -17.18
N THR A 16 7.45 -17.67 -16.16
CA THR A 16 6.02 -17.88 -15.91
C THR A 16 5.46 -16.58 -15.36
N PHE A 17 5.08 -15.67 -16.26
CA PHE A 17 4.33 -14.47 -15.88
C PHE A 17 2.95 -14.89 -15.38
N HIS A 18 2.71 -14.80 -14.06
CA HIS A 18 1.36 -14.92 -13.52
C HIS A 18 0.55 -13.69 -13.92
N SER A 19 -0.15 -13.78 -15.05
CA SER A 19 -0.92 -12.70 -15.68
C SER A 19 -2.37 -12.59 -15.20
N THR A 20 -2.74 -13.29 -14.13
CA THR A 20 -4.12 -13.31 -13.63
C THR A 20 -4.43 -12.00 -12.90
N ALA A 21 -5.53 -11.35 -13.30
CA ALA A 21 -6.06 -10.18 -12.60
C ALA A 21 -6.65 -10.60 -11.24
N GLY A 22 -6.29 -9.88 -10.19
CA GLY A 22 -6.85 -10.09 -8.85
C GLY A 22 -8.28 -9.55 -8.71
N ILE A 23 -8.82 -9.67 -7.50
CA ILE A 23 -10.17 -9.20 -7.14
C ILE A 23 -10.10 -7.72 -6.75
N LEU A 24 -10.97 -6.89 -7.33
CA LEU A 24 -11.07 -5.48 -6.99
C LEU A 24 -11.78 -5.28 -5.62
N PRO A 25 -11.21 -4.50 -4.69
CA PRO A 25 -11.87 -4.19 -3.43
C PRO A 25 -13.23 -3.51 -3.61
N THR A 26 -14.24 -4.00 -2.88
CA THR A 26 -15.60 -3.43 -2.89
C THR A 26 -15.62 -2.01 -2.30
N ARG A 27 -14.87 -1.79 -1.21
CA ARG A 27 -14.74 -0.48 -0.56
C ARG A 27 -13.65 0.36 -1.21
N ARG A 28 -14.07 1.38 -1.94
CA ARG A 28 -13.21 2.23 -2.80
C ARG A 28 -12.58 3.42 -2.08
N ASN A 29 -13.04 3.74 -0.87
CA ASN A 29 -12.55 4.87 -0.06
C ASN A 29 -11.51 4.43 0.99
N THR A 30 -10.69 3.42 0.67
CA THR A 30 -9.72 2.82 1.57
C THR A 30 -8.29 3.04 1.07
N VAL A 31 -7.31 2.89 1.97
CA VAL A 31 -5.88 2.92 1.60
C VAL A 31 -5.57 1.79 0.61
N LEU A 32 -6.11 0.59 0.82
CA LEU A 32 -5.97 -0.55 -0.10
C LEU A 32 -6.40 -0.19 -1.52
N ALA A 33 -7.56 0.45 -1.66
CA ALA A 33 -8.06 0.86 -2.96
C ALA A 33 -7.18 1.94 -3.62
N GLY A 34 -6.66 2.90 -2.84
CA GLY A 34 -5.75 3.92 -3.34
C GLY A 34 -4.42 3.34 -3.82
N VAL A 35 -3.80 2.47 -3.03
CA VAL A 35 -2.54 1.80 -3.40
C VAL A 35 -2.71 0.91 -4.63
N LEU A 36 -3.79 0.13 -4.70
CA LEU A 36 -4.07 -0.71 -5.87
C LEU A 36 -4.29 0.14 -7.14
N ALA A 37 -4.98 1.28 -7.04
CA ALA A 37 -5.18 2.18 -8.16
C ALA A 37 -3.86 2.70 -8.74
N GLU A 38 -2.93 3.12 -7.89
CA GLU A 38 -1.59 3.58 -8.32
C GLU A 38 -0.79 2.47 -9.00
N LEU A 39 -0.80 1.26 -8.45
CA LEU A 39 -0.13 0.09 -9.04
C LEU A 39 -0.72 -0.26 -10.42
N LEU A 40 -2.05 -0.19 -10.56
CA LEU A 40 -2.74 -0.46 -11.82
C LEU A 40 -2.46 0.62 -12.89
N GLU A 41 -2.32 1.88 -12.49
CA GLU A 41 -1.86 2.96 -13.39
C GLU A 41 -0.39 2.81 -13.80
N GLY A 42 0.36 1.92 -13.15
CA GLY A 42 1.73 1.58 -13.49
C GLY A 42 2.78 2.34 -12.68
N HIS A 43 2.37 3.00 -11.61
CA HIS A 43 3.32 3.65 -10.71
C HIS A 43 4.07 2.61 -9.89
N THR A 44 5.37 2.82 -9.75
CA THR A 44 6.17 2.14 -8.75
C THR A 44 5.97 2.85 -7.41
N LEU A 45 5.74 2.08 -6.35
CA LEU A 45 5.51 2.60 -5.01
C LEU A 45 6.64 2.17 -4.09
N THR A 46 7.27 3.13 -3.42
CA THR A 46 8.08 2.87 -2.23
C THR A 46 7.26 3.07 -0.96
N SER A 47 7.79 2.62 0.19
CA SER A 47 7.19 2.89 1.49
C SER A 47 6.99 4.39 1.76
N MET A 48 7.91 5.26 1.30
CA MET A 48 7.78 6.71 1.39
C MET A 48 6.71 7.26 0.45
N ASP A 49 6.63 6.77 -0.79
CA ASP A 49 5.56 7.17 -1.72
C ASP A 49 4.17 6.84 -1.16
N ALA A 50 4.01 5.69 -0.51
CA ALA A 50 2.77 5.31 0.14
C ALA A 50 2.39 6.28 1.29
N VAL A 51 3.39 6.82 2.01
CA VAL A 51 3.17 7.83 3.04
C VAL A 51 2.70 9.14 2.41
N PHE A 52 3.36 9.65 1.37
CA PHE A 52 3.01 10.96 0.81
C PHE A 52 1.76 10.94 -0.07
N LYS A 53 1.58 9.91 -0.91
CA LYS A 53 0.46 9.84 -1.85
C LYS A 53 -0.80 9.28 -1.21
N GLN A 54 -0.66 8.26 -0.35
CA GLN A 54 -1.78 7.51 0.21
C GLN A 54 -1.93 7.66 1.73
N TYR A 55 -1.07 8.46 2.39
CA TYR A 55 -1.10 8.70 3.84
C TYR A 55 -1.04 7.41 4.67
N ALA A 56 -0.32 6.41 4.15
CA ALA A 56 -0.20 5.10 4.77
C ALA A 56 1.26 4.79 5.04
N ASN A 57 1.62 4.66 6.32
CA ASN A 57 2.95 4.26 6.78
C ASN A 57 3.21 2.75 6.67
N ARG A 58 2.23 1.96 6.22
CA ARG A 58 2.30 0.49 6.16
C ARG A 58 2.12 -0.04 4.75
N ALA A 59 2.92 0.46 3.81
CA ALA A 59 2.90 -0.03 2.42
C ALA A 59 2.98 -1.56 2.36
N ALA A 60 3.97 -2.16 3.04
CA ALA A 60 4.14 -3.61 3.09
C ALA A 60 2.89 -4.38 3.58
N THR A 61 2.21 -3.90 4.61
CA THR A 61 0.96 -4.53 5.09
C THR A 61 -0.15 -4.44 4.07
N VAL A 62 -0.25 -3.31 3.37
CA VAL A 62 -1.25 -3.10 2.31
C VAL A 62 -0.97 -4.04 1.13
N ILE A 63 0.29 -4.13 0.69
CA ILE A 63 0.71 -5.06 -0.36
C ILE A 63 0.42 -6.49 0.03
N HIS A 64 0.81 -6.91 1.24
CA HIS A 64 0.51 -8.24 1.76
C HIS A 64 -1.01 -8.54 1.76
N CYS A 65 -1.84 -7.57 2.14
CA CYS A 65 -3.29 -7.72 2.07
C CYS A 65 -3.81 -7.85 0.63
N LEU A 66 -3.24 -7.12 -0.34
CA LEU A 66 -3.61 -7.22 -1.76
C LEU A 66 -3.23 -8.58 -2.34
N GLU A 67 -2.06 -9.11 -2.00
CA GLU A 67 -1.62 -10.44 -2.38
C GLU A 67 -2.51 -11.52 -1.74
N ALA A 68 -2.62 -11.52 -0.40
CA ALA A 68 -3.25 -12.62 0.33
C ALA A 68 -4.78 -12.66 0.20
N ARG A 69 -5.46 -11.50 0.20
CA ARG A 69 -6.93 -11.44 0.24
C ARG A 69 -7.57 -11.15 -1.11
N TYR A 70 -6.82 -10.50 -1.99
CA TYR A 70 -7.33 -10.03 -3.27
C TYR A 70 -6.61 -10.70 -4.45
N ALA A 71 -5.67 -11.62 -4.19
CA ALA A 71 -4.98 -12.41 -5.20
C ALA A 71 -4.28 -11.57 -6.28
N TRP A 72 -3.77 -10.40 -5.91
CA TRP A 72 -2.97 -9.58 -6.83
C TRP A 72 -1.54 -10.08 -6.87
N ASN A 73 -1.01 -10.23 -8.08
CA ASN A 73 0.42 -10.43 -8.27
C ASN A 73 1.14 -9.08 -8.29
N ILE A 74 2.05 -8.87 -7.33
CA ILE A 74 2.79 -7.62 -7.13
C ILE A 74 4.27 -7.98 -7.03
N GLU A 75 5.07 -7.34 -7.87
CA GLU A 75 6.52 -7.50 -7.87
C GLU A 75 7.15 -6.56 -6.85
N ARG A 76 8.31 -6.96 -6.31
CA ARG A 76 9.06 -6.15 -5.35
C ARG A 76 10.56 -6.29 -5.50
N ARG A 77 11.28 -5.21 -5.20
CA ARG A 77 12.74 -5.19 -5.15
C ARG A 77 13.24 -4.16 -4.14
N ASP A 78 14.28 -4.51 -3.41
CA ASP A 78 14.99 -3.57 -2.55
C ASP A 78 15.97 -2.72 -3.36
N ILE A 79 15.92 -1.42 -3.14
CA ILE A 79 16.80 -0.42 -3.73
C ILE A 79 17.51 0.36 -2.63
N ALA A 80 18.80 0.65 -2.82
CA ALA A 80 19.56 1.48 -1.90
C ALA A 80 19.30 2.97 -2.21
N THR A 81 19.05 3.76 -1.17
CA THR A 81 18.77 5.20 -1.24
C THR A 81 19.63 5.94 -0.23
N ALA A 82 20.23 7.06 -0.66
CA ALA A 82 20.97 7.95 0.24
C ALA A 82 20.01 8.83 1.05
N VAL A 83 20.34 9.04 2.32
CA VAL A 83 19.61 9.89 3.25
C VAL A 83 20.40 11.18 3.45
N ASN A 84 19.69 12.29 3.70
CA ASN A 84 20.28 13.63 3.89
C ASN A 84 21.25 13.72 5.09
N ASP A 85 21.25 12.74 5.99
CA ASP A 85 22.21 12.64 7.11
C ASP A 85 23.47 11.84 6.76
N GLY A 86 23.66 11.48 5.48
CA GLY A 86 24.83 10.77 4.98
C GLY A 86 24.73 9.23 5.05
N ARG A 87 23.62 8.68 5.55
CA ARG A 87 23.43 7.22 5.61
C ARG A 87 22.88 6.66 4.30
N VAL A 88 23.17 5.39 4.04
CA VAL A 88 22.53 4.60 2.98
C VAL A 88 21.52 3.67 3.62
N VAL A 89 20.29 3.70 3.10
CA VAL A 89 19.19 2.86 3.58
C VAL A 89 18.59 2.08 2.41
N TRP A 90 18.16 0.86 2.68
CA TRP A 90 17.44 0.03 1.71
C TRP A 90 15.93 0.26 1.83
N VAL A 91 15.29 0.53 0.71
CA VAL A 91 13.83 0.67 0.62
C VAL A 91 13.27 -0.31 -0.39
N THR A 92 12.13 -0.91 -0.07
CA THR A 92 11.43 -1.80 -1.00
C THR A 92 10.56 -0.99 -1.94
N ALA A 93 10.73 -1.21 -3.24
CA ALA A 93 9.88 -0.73 -4.31
C ALA A 93 8.92 -1.83 -4.76
N TYR A 94 7.67 -1.47 -5.04
CA TYR A 94 6.60 -2.37 -5.46
C TYR A 94 6.01 -1.92 -6.80
N TRP A 95 5.71 -2.85 -7.70
CA TRP A 95 5.06 -2.55 -8.99
C TRP A 95 4.22 -3.73 -9.50
N MET A 96 3.42 -3.50 -10.54
CA MET A 96 2.72 -4.54 -11.28
C MET A 96 3.28 -4.66 -12.70
N THR A 97 3.41 -5.89 -13.20
CA THR A 97 3.80 -6.13 -14.58
C THR A 97 2.73 -5.61 -15.55
N ILE A 98 3.14 -5.31 -16.78
CA ILE A 98 2.22 -4.84 -17.83
C ILE A 98 1.11 -5.87 -18.08
N HIS A 99 1.45 -7.16 -18.09
CA HIS A 99 0.48 -8.24 -18.32
C HIS A 99 -0.64 -8.28 -17.27
N VAL A 100 -0.31 -8.12 -15.98
CA VAL A 100 -1.30 -8.08 -14.89
C VAL A 100 -2.21 -6.86 -15.04
N ARG A 101 -1.63 -5.70 -15.39
CA ARG A 101 -2.39 -4.45 -15.61
C ARG A 101 -3.34 -4.55 -16.79
N GLU A 102 -2.89 -5.11 -17.91
CA GLU A 102 -3.73 -5.33 -19.08
C GLU A 102 -4.88 -6.28 -18.80
N ALA A 103 -4.63 -7.38 -18.08
CA ALA A 103 -5.68 -8.31 -17.65
C ALA A 103 -6.72 -7.59 -16.76
N ALA A 104 -6.26 -6.77 -15.81
CA ALA A 104 -7.13 -5.97 -14.97
C ALA A 104 -7.95 -4.94 -15.76
N PHE A 105 -7.34 -4.28 -16.75
CA PHE A 105 -8.03 -3.33 -17.61
C PHE A 105 -9.08 -4.00 -18.49
N LYS A 106 -8.80 -5.19 -19.04
CA LYS A 106 -9.79 -6.02 -19.75
C LYS A 106 -10.96 -6.42 -18.84
N ALA A 107 -10.70 -6.67 -17.55
CA ALA A 107 -11.72 -6.93 -16.55
C ALA A 107 -12.47 -5.66 -16.04
N GLY A 108 -12.21 -4.49 -16.61
CA GLY A 108 -12.93 -3.25 -16.29
C GLY A 108 -12.34 -2.41 -15.16
N ALA A 109 -11.07 -2.62 -14.79
CA ALA A 109 -10.43 -1.88 -13.71
C ALA A 109 -10.40 -0.36 -13.91
N ARG A 110 -10.42 0.15 -15.15
CA ARG A 110 -10.39 1.61 -15.44
C ARG A 110 -11.56 2.35 -14.79
N ALA A 111 -12.78 1.84 -14.94
CA ALA A 111 -13.96 2.45 -14.32
C ALA A 111 -13.90 2.38 -12.79
N TRP A 112 -13.28 1.33 -12.25
CA TRP A 112 -13.07 1.19 -10.81
C TRP A 112 -12.03 2.20 -10.29
N ILE A 113 -10.91 2.41 -11.00
CA ILE A 113 -9.85 3.37 -10.64
C ILE A 113 -10.41 4.78 -10.54
N GLN A 114 -11.23 5.20 -11.51
CA GLN A 114 -11.88 6.50 -11.49
C GLN A 114 -12.77 6.68 -10.25
N LYS A 115 -13.57 5.65 -9.92
CA LYS A 115 -14.43 5.66 -8.72
C LYS A 115 -13.61 5.69 -7.43
N ALA A 116 -12.50 4.95 -7.36
CA ALA A 116 -11.59 4.95 -6.21
C ALA A 116 -10.92 6.32 -6.01
N THR A 117 -10.44 6.93 -7.09
CA THR A 117 -9.82 8.25 -7.09
C THR A 117 -10.81 9.34 -6.66
N SER A 118 -12.04 9.31 -7.20
CA SER A 118 -13.10 10.24 -6.80
C SER A 118 -13.46 10.09 -5.31
N ALA A 119 -13.60 8.85 -4.82
CA ALA A 119 -13.86 8.57 -3.41
C ALA A 119 -12.73 9.05 -2.49
N ALA A 120 -11.47 8.86 -2.90
CA ALA A 120 -10.31 9.35 -2.17
C ALA A 120 -10.30 10.88 -2.10
N ASN A 121 -10.57 11.57 -3.21
CA ASN A 121 -10.65 13.03 -3.25
C ASN A 121 -11.79 13.57 -2.37
N LYS A 122 -12.97 12.93 -2.40
CA LYS A 122 -14.08 13.28 -1.50
C LYS A 122 -13.70 13.12 -0.03
N ARG A 123 -13.00 12.03 0.33
CA ARG A 123 -12.50 11.81 1.70
C ARG A 123 -11.46 12.86 2.11
N ARG A 124 -10.56 13.25 1.22
CA ARG A 124 -9.54 14.28 1.50
C ARG A 124 -10.20 15.63 1.80
N LYS A 125 -11.27 15.99 1.10
CA LYS A 125 -12.05 17.22 1.37
C LYS A 125 -12.68 17.23 2.76
N SER A 126 -13.05 16.08 3.33
CA SER A 126 -13.63 16.00 4.68
C SER A 126 -12.61 15.84 5.81
N ALA A 127 -11.31 16.00 5.52
CA ALA A 127 -10.24 15.82 6.51
C ALA A 127 -10.35 16.78 7.70
N SER A 128 -10.78 18.03 7.50
CA SER A 128 -11.01 19.01 8.57
C SER A 128 -12.04 18.51 9.58
N HIS A 129 -13.20 18.06 9.11
CA HIS A 129 -14.23 17.47 9.95
C HIS A 129 -13.73 16.23 10.70
N ALA A 130 -12.92 15.39 10.05
CA ALA A 130 -12.31 14.24 10.72
C ALA A 130 -11.38 14.67 11.86
N LYS A 131 -10.54 15.69 11.65
CA LYS A 131 -9.68 16.27 12.69
C LYS A 131 -10.50 16.83 13.86
N SER A 132 -11.56 17.60 13.58
CA SER A 132 -12.43 18.13 14.63
C SER A 132 -13.12 17.01 15.44
N ARG A 133 -13.59 15.94 14.77
CA ARG A 133 -14.16 14.78 15.46
C ARG A 133 -13.13 14.03 16.30
N ALA A 134 -11.89 13.92 15.84
CA ALA A 134 -10.81 13.31 16.60
C ALA A 134 -10.47 14.14 17.85
N ALA A 135 -10.35 15.46 17.73
CA ALA A 135 -10.12 16.36 18.85
C ALA A 135 -11.22 16.21 19.92
N LYS A 136 -12.51 16.22 19.52
CA LYS A 136 -13.63 15.99 20.46
C LYS A 136 -13.51 14.66 21.19
N ARG A 137 -13.11 13.57 20.50
CA ARG A 137 -12.91 12.27 21.14
C ARG A 137 -11.72 12.24 22.09
N ASN A 138 -10.63 12.92 21.73
CA ASN A 138 -9.45 12.99 22.58
C ASN A 138 -9.74 13.79 23.87
N LEU A 139 -10.59 14.81 23.80
CA LEU A 139 -11.06 15.54 25.00
C LEU A 139 -11.88 14.66 25.95
N LEU A 140 -12.64 13.70 25.42
CA LEU A 140 -13.42 12.74 26.22
C LEU A 140 -12.57 11.58 26.77
N ARG A 141 -11.30 11.49 26.37
CA ARG A 141 -10.43 10.40 26.81
C ARG A 141 -9.91 10.72 28.20
N ALA A 142 -10.39 9.99 29.21
CA ALA A 142 -9.78 10.01 30.54
C ALA A 142 -8.31 9.54 30.45
N ASP A 143 -7.41 10.17 31.21
CA ASP A 143 -6.04 9.68 31.32
C ASP A 143 -6.10 8.33 32.05
N PRO A 144 -5.65 7.23 31.43
CA PRO A 144 -5.64 5.93 32.09
C PRO A 144 -4.76 5.88 33.35
N ARG A 145 -3.92 6.90 33.60
CA ARG A 145 -3.14 7.06 34.83
C ARG A 145 -3.86 7.81 35.95
N GLN A 146 -5.06 8.34 35.69
CA GLN A 146 -5.86 9.12 36.65
C GLN A 146 -7.13 8.37 37.09
N LEU A 147 -7.28 7.10 36.70
CA LEU A 147 -8.45 6.28 37.03
C LEU A 147 -8.56 6.00 38.54
N ASP A 148 -7.43 6.03 39.24
CA ASP A 148 -7.25 5.65 40.63
C ASP A 148 -7.33 6.86 41.58
N LEU A 149 -7.38 8.09 41.03
CA LEU A 149 -7.21 9.34 41.79
C LEU A 149 -8.38 9.64 42.73
N PHE A 150 -9.55 9.05 42.47
CA PHE A 150 -10.77 9.28 43.27
C PHE A 150 -11.26 8.03 44.02
N ASP A 151 -10.70 6.85 43.76
CA ASP A 151 -11.06 5.61 44.49
C ASP A 151 -10.36 5.53 45.86
N ALA A 152 -9.32 6.34 46.11
CA ALA A 152 -8.58 6.37 47.37
C ALA A 152 -9.27 7.14 48.53
N PHE A 153 -10.43 7.79 48.28
CA PHE A 153 -11.12 8.63 49.28
C PHE A 153 -12.38 8.01 49.88
N THR A 154 -12.64 6.72 49.63
CA THR A 154 -13.87 6.04 50.10
C THR A 154 -13.56 4.89 51.07
N VAL A 155 -12.80 5.15 52.13
CA VAL A 155 -12.79 4.30 53.33
C VAL A 155 -12.80 5.21 54.55
N GLU A 156 -13.68 4.88 55.50
CA GLU A 156 -13.91 5.47 56.83
C GLU A 156 -15.01 6.54 56.93
N GLY A 157 -16.24 6.02 57.10
CA GLY A 157 -17.37 6.66 57.76
C GLY A 157 -18.21 5.59 58.45
#